data_AF-A0A954K786-F1
#
_entry.id   AF-A0A954K786-F1
#
_cell.length_a   1.000
_cell.length_b   1.000
_cell.length_c   1.000
_cell.angle_alpha   90.00
_cell.angle_beta   90.00
_cell.angle_gamma   90.00
#
_symmetry.space_group_name_H-M   'P 1'
#
loop_
_entity.id
_entity.type
_entity.pdbx_description
1 polymer ?
#
loop_
_entity_poly.entity_id
_entity_poly.type
_entity_poly.pdbx_seq_one_letter_code
_entity_poly.pdbx_strand_id
1 'polypeptide(L)'
;KKLIVIDLGGGTFDVTAMEVFEGTLEIISTAGESMLGGEDFTDRILSKVLTAQNLQVEIAEVKHPLLVSRLKQECEAAKCTLARETEARIRIPNLQGEMEENAATHTITREEFLEIADPLVKRLARPIAKAVRDSRIAPQAFDSVILVGGATRMEAVRGFIREFFGVEPLCTHNPDEVVALGAAVQAALIQDDRAVEDMVMTDVCPFTLGTEVIKEFGRRQVNGYYLPIIHRNTTIPVSREEVVGTVEPNQREMTINIYQGEGRKVEDNLFLGTMKVTGIPPGPSGKPVHLRFTYDLNGILEVEAFVPETGKKFKTVLTQHAKLTSKADIDAAVQKLQKLKFYPRDDVKNQHLVRYAERVIGEVSPFQRDDLESSIDYFEQAMASGDREYFEQAKQNLLTALAALGFCYDEDDQEFQV
;
A
#
# COMPACT_ATOMS: atom_id res chain seq x y z
N LYS A 1 -7.00 19.14 6.05
CA LYS A 1 -5.86 19.63 5.24
C LYS A 1 -5.30 18.48 4.46
N LYS A 2 -5.15 18.62 3.14
CA LYS A 2 -4.60 17.62 2.24
C LYS A 2 -3.13 17.89 2.02
N LEU A 3 -2.28 16.94 2.33
CA LEU A 3 -0.83 17.08 2.27
C LEU A 3 -0.26 15.97 1.40
N ILE A 4 0.87 16.26 0.75
CA ILE A 4 1.67 15.24 0.09
C ILE A 4 3.13 15.38 0.51
N VAL A 5 3.71 14.29 0.99
CA VAL A 5 5.10 14.18 1.40
C VAL A 5 5.88 13.52 0.27
N ILE A 6 7.00 14.14 -0.10
CA ILE A 6 7.92 13.68 -1.15
C ILE A 6 9.27 13.48 -0.47
N ASP A 7 9.63 12.23 -0.22
CA ASP A 7 10.89 11.84 0.39
C ASP A 7 11.85 11.32 -0.67
N LEU A 8 12.91 12.07 -0.94
CA LEU A 8 14.02 11.62 -1.79
C LEU A 8 15.29 11.56 -0.95
N GLY A 9 15.65 10.34 -0.58
CA GLY A 9 16.84 10.02 0.20
C GLY A 9 18.08 9.79 -0.66
N GLY A 10 19.06 9.08 -0.10
CA GLY A 10 20.27 8.67 -0.81
C GLY A 10 20.03 7.58 -1.84
N GLY A 11 19.14 6.61 -1.55
CA GLY A 11 18.89 5.46 -2.43
C GLY A 11 17.42 5.11 -2.68
N THR A 12 16.49 5.71 -1.94
CA THR A 12 15.05 5.45 -2.08
C THR A 12 14.27 6.73 -2.33
N PHE A 13 13.13 6.55 -2.99
CA PHE A 13 12.17 7.60 -3.28
C PHE A 13 10.77 7.16 -2.86
N ASP A 14 10.13 7.93 -1.99
CA ASP A 14 8.80 7.63 -1.46
C ASP A 14 7.88 8.86 -1.53
N VAL A 15 6.60 8.63 -1.80
CA VAL A 15 5.56 9.65 -1.93
C VAL A 15 4.34 9.20 -1.14
N THR A 16 3.89 10.04 -0.21
CA THR A 16 2.72 9.74 0.62
C THR A 16 1.73 10.89 0.56
N ALA A 17 0.51 10.63 0.10
CA ALA A 17 -0.61 11.56 0.21
C ALA A 17 -1.39 11.26 1.49
N MET A 18 -1.74 12.30 2.24
CA MET A 18 -2.41 12.18 3.53
C MET A 18 -3.39 13.32 3.75
N GLU A 19 -4.37 13.09 4.62
CA GLU A 19 -5.30 14.09 5.10
C GLU A 19 -5.20 14.23 6.62
N VAL A 20 -5.21 15.49 7.07
CA VAL A 20 -5.15 15.84 8.48
C VAL A 20 -6.42 16.58 8.86
N PHE A 21 -7.21 16.01 9.77
CA PHE A 21 -8.45 16.60 10.28
C PHE A 21 -8.65 16.22 11.74
N GLU A 22 -9.02 17.19 12.59
CA GLU A 22 -9.40 16.97 14.00
C GLU A 22 -8.47 16.04 14.80
N GLY A 23 -7.14 16.22 14.69
CA GLY A 23 -6.15 15.38 15.39
C GLY A 23 -5.89 14.01 14.73
N THR A 24 -6.62 13.66 13.69
CA THR A 24 -6.42 12.45 12.89
C THR A 24 -5.49 12.73 11.70
N LEU A 25 -4.46 11.90 11.54
CA LEU A 25 -3.60 11.82 10.37
C LEU A 25 -3.91 10.52 9.62
N GLU A 26 -4.54 10.65 8.47
CA GLU A 26 -4.90 9.53 7.61
C GLU A 26 -4.00 9.49 6.38
N ILE A 27 -3.25 8.39 6.23
CA ILE A 27 -2.56 8.11 4.98
C ILE A 27 -3.62 7.67 3.96
N ILE A 28 -3.68 8.33 2.81
CA ILE A 28 -4.63 8.00 1.74
C ILE A 28 -3.97 7.10 0.71
N SER A 29 -2.72 7.40 0.34
CA SER A 29 -2.01 6.60 -0.64
C SER A 29 -0.51 6.72 -0.50
N THR A 30 0.19 5.63 -0.79
CA THR A 30 1.65 5.59 -0.85
C THR A 30 2.13 5.02 -2.19
N ALA A 31 3.26 5.53 -2.67
CA ALA A 31 3.98 5.01 -3.83
C ALA A 31 5.47 5.32 -3.69
N GLY A 32 6.32 4.58 -4.39
CA GLY A 32 7.76 4.84 -4.34
C GLY A 32 8.56 4.02 -5.35
N GLU A 33 9.87 4.20 -5.31
CA GLU A 33 10.87 3.43 -6.04
C GLU A 33 12.07 3.17 -5.12
N SER A 34 12.29 1.90 -4.78
CA SER A 34 13.33 1.50 -3.80
C SER A 34 14.77 1.61 -4.32
N MET A 35 14.95 1.88 -5.62
CA MET A 35 16.24 1.96 -6.31
C MET A 35 16.32 3.28 -7.10
N LEU A 36 16.06 4.39 -6.39
CA LEU A 36 16.15 5.74 -6.93
C LEU A 36 16.41 6.72 -5.77
N GLY A 37 17.54 7.40 -5.79
CA GLY A 37 17.89 8.40 -4.79
C GLY A 37 19.02 9.32 -5.23
N GLY A 38 19.54 10.10 -4.28
CA GLY A 38 20.63 11.05 -4.51
C GLY A 38 21.92 10.41 -5.07
N GLU A 39 22.18 9.14 -4.80
CA GLU A 39 23.35 8.40 -5.32
C GLU A 39 23.28 8.22 -6.83
N ASP A 40 22.09 7.97 -7.40
CA ASP A 40 21.91 7.85 -8.85
C ASP A 40 22.35 9.12 -9.58
N PHE A 41 22.04 10.30 -9.02
CA PHE A 41 22.47 11.58 -9.60
C PHE A 41 23.99 11.72 -9.55
N THR A 42 24.61 11.32 -8.44
CA THR A 42 26.06 11.33 -8.29
C THR A 42 26.74 10.38 -9.26
N ASP A 43 26.19 9.18 -9.47
CA ASP A 43 26.73 8.20 -10.41
C ASP A 43 26.62 8.67 -11.86
N ARG A 44 25.60 9.45 -12.20
CA ARG A 44 25.47 10.09 -13.52
C ARG A 44 26.52 11.18 -13.74
N ILE A 45 26.82 12.00 -12.74
CA ILE A 45 27.93 12.96 -12.79
C ILE A 45 29.26 12.22 -12.96
N LEU A 46 29.49 11.19 -12.14
CA LEU A 46 30.70 10.36 -12.20
C LEU A 46 30.90 9.75 -13.60
N SER A 47 29.84 9.20 -14.19
CA SER A 47 29.87 8.65 -15.55
C SER A 47 30.27 9.70 -16.59
N LYS A 48 29.73 10.93 -16.49
CA LYS A 48 30.11 12.05 -17.37
C LYS A 48 31.59 12.40 -17.22
N VAL A 49 32.09 12.52 -15.98
CA VAL A 49 33.49 12.87 -15.72
C VAL A 49 34.44 11.78 -16.23
N LEU A 50 34.15 10.51 -15.95
CA LEU A 50 34.96 9.38 -16.44
C LEU A 50 34.97 9.32 -17.97
N THR A 51 33.83 9.55 -18.61
CA THR A 51 33.74 9.60 -20.08
C THR A 51 34.60 10.72 -20.65
N ALA A 52 34.65 11.89 -20.01
CA ALA A 52 35.55 12.98 -20.39
C ALA A 52 37.04 12.63 -20.23
N GLN A 53 37.37 11.66 -19.36
CA GLN A 53 38.70 11.07 -19.23
C GLN A 53 38.95 9.88 -20.16
N ASN A 54 38.03 9.58 -21.08
CA ASN A 54 38.06 8.40 -21.96
C ASN A 54 38.06 7.06 -21.19
N LEU A 55 37.43 7.03 -20.02
CA LEU A 55 37.25 5.84 -19.20
C LEU A 55 35.78 5.40 -19.20
N GLN A 56 35.55 4.10 -19.35
CA GLN A 56 34.24 3.48 -19.12
C GLN A 56 34.09 3.15 -17.63
N VAL A 57 32.91 3.39 -17.07
CA VAL A 57 32.64 3.26 -15.63
C VAL A 57 32.97 1.84 -15.14
N GLU A 58 32.44 0.82 -15.81
CA GLU A 58 32.58 -0.58 -15.42
C GLU A 58 34.04 -1.04 -15.48
N ILE A 59 34.81 -0.53 -16.45
CA ILE A 59 36.24 -0.82 -16.58
C ILE A 59 37.04 -0.10 -15.49
N ALA A 60 36.70 1.16 -15.21
CA ALA A 60 37.38 1.97 -14.21
C ALA A 60 37.14 1.45 -12.79
N GLU A 61 35.93 0.99 -12.47
CA GLU A 61 35.61 0.40 -11.16
C GLU A 61 36.44 -0.86 -10.89
N VAL A 62 36.63 -1.70 -11.90
CA VAL A 62 37.41 -2.93 -11.75
C VAL A 62 38.91 -2.65 -11.70
N LYS A 63 39.41 -1.76 -12.56
CA LYS A 63 40.87 -1.52 -12.68
C LYS A 63 41.41 -0.52 -11.67
N HIS A 64 40.59 0.47 -11.28
CA HIS A 64 40.99 1.61 -10.47
C HIS A 64 39.92 1.95 -9.41
N PRO A 65 39.58 1.03 -8.50
CA PRO A 65 38.49 1.22 -7.53
C PRO A 65 38.72 2.41 -6.58
N LEU A 66 39.98 2.71 -6.23
CA LEU A 66 40.32 3.84 -5.37
C LEU A 66 40.10 5.20 -6.07
N LEU A 67 40.47 5.30 -7.35
CA LEU A 67 40.15 6.46 -8.20
C LEU A 67 38.65 6.70 -8.21
N VAL A 68 37.86 5.66 -8.54
CA VAL A 68 36.40 5.80 -8.68
C VAL A 68 35.75 6.17 -7.36
N SER A 69 36.13 5.52 -6.25
CA SER A 69 35.61 5.83 -4.92
C SER A 69 35.86 7.28 -4.54
N ARG A 70 37.08 7.78 -4.76
CA ARG A 70 37.44 9.16 -4.46
C ARG A 70 36.75 10.16 -5.38
N LEU A 71 36.66 9.85 -6.67
CA LEU A 71 35.96 10.68 -7.65
C LEU A 71 34.46 10.77 -7.35
N LYS A 72 33.84 9.69 -6.88
CA LYS A 72 32.43 9.68 -6.45
C LYS A 72 32.18 10.66 -5.29
N GLN A 73 33.12 10.77 -4.33
CA GLN A 73 33.04 11.76 -3.25
C GLN A 73 33.10 13.21 -3.79
N GLU A 74 33.98 13.48 -4.75
CA GLU A 74 34.08 14.80 -5.38
C GLU A 74 32.83 15.13 -6.20
N CYS A 75 32.24 14.14 -6.88
CA CYS A 75 30.97 14.29 -7.60
C CYS A 75 29.82 14.59 -6.64
N GLU A 76 29.75 13.95 -5.48
CA GLU A 76 28.75 14.24 -4.44
C GLU A 76 28.89 15.68 -3.92
N ALA A 77 30.11 16.12 -3.64
CA ALA A 77 30.39 17.48 -3.20
C ALA A 77 30.00 18.51 -4.28
N ALA A 78 30.30 18.22 -5.55
CA ALA A 78 29.90 19.07 -6.67
C ALA A 78 28.37 19.14 -6.83
N LYS A 79 27.67 18.00 -6.75
CA LYS A 79 26.20 17.94 -6.76
C LYS A 79 25.58 18.80 -5.65
N CYS A 80 26.09 18.68 -4.43
CA CYS A 80 25.66 19.50 -3.30
C CYS A 80 25.93 21.00 -3.52
N THR A 81 27.05 21.35 -4.15
CA THR A 81 27.41 22.74 -4.48
C THR A 81 26.46 23.34 -5.51
N LEU A 82 26.10 22.57 -6.54
CA LEU A 82 25.18 22.97 -7.62
C LEU A 82 23.74 23.26 -7.14
N ALA A 83 23.38 22.82 -5.93
CA ALA A 83 22.10 23.19 -5.31
C ALA A 83 22.02 24.70 -4.98
N ARG A 84 23.16 25.41 -4.93
CA ARG A 84 23.24 26.85 -4.62
C ARG A 84 23.98 27.62 -5.70
N GLU A 85 25.09 27.08 -6.18
CA GLU A 85 25.96 27.70 -7.18
C GLU A 85 25.60 27.26 -8.60
N THR A 86 26.00 28.06 -9.60
CA THR A 86 25.76 27.75 -11.03
C THR A 86 26.81 26.83 -11.63
N GLU A 87 27.95 26.64 -10.95
CA GLU A 87 29.02 25.74 -11.36
C GLU A 87 29.67 25.08 -10.14
N ALA A 88 30.29 23.93 -10.35
CA ALA A 88 31.11 23.25 -9.35
C ALA A 88 32.36 22.64 -10.00
N ARG A 89 33.46 22.62 -9.26
CA ARG A 89 34.72 22.01 -9.70
C ARG A 89 34.91 20.66 -9.03
N ILE A 90 35.13 19.64 -9.85
CA ILE A 90 35.41 18.26 -9.45
C ILE A 90 36.91 18.04 -9.60
N ARG A 91 37.61 17.73 -8.51
CA ARG A 91 39.03 17.38 -8.57
C ARG A 91 39.18 15.93 -9.01
N ILE A 92 40.11 15.66 -9.91
CA ILE A 92 40.36 14.33 -10.45
C ILE A 92 41.54 13.73 -9.70
N PRO A 93 41.35 12.67 -8.91
CA PRO A 93 42.43 11.98 -8.22
C PRO A 93 43.30 11.19 -9.19
N ASN A 94 44.49 10.76 -8.75
CA ASN A 94 45.31 9.82 -9.51
C ASN A 94 44.75 8.38 -9.42
N LEU A 95 45.39 7.43 -10.12
CA LEU A 95 44.91 6.03 -10.19
C LEU A 95 44.88 5.32 -8.82
N GLN A 96 45.64 5.82 -7.84
CA GLN A 96 45.69 5.34 -6.46
C GLN A 96 44.64 6.02 -5.55
N GLY A 97 43.85 6.96 -6.09
CA GLY A 97 42.84 7.70 -5.32
C GLY A 97 43.41 8.88 -4.52
N GLU A 98 44.67 9.27 -4.74
CA GLU A 98 45.31 10.37 -4.04
C GLU A 98 45.05 11.70 -4.76
N MET A 99 44.94 12.77 -3.98
CA MET A 99 44.73 14.13 -4.48
C MET A 99 46.05 14.88 -4.53
N GLU A 100 46.62 15.01 -5.72
CA GLU A 100 47.83 15.79 -5.96
C GLU A 100 47.55 17.30 -5.81
N GLU A 101 48.59 18.09 -5.49
CA GLU A 101 48.47 19.55 -5.34
C GLU A 101 47.97 20.22 -6.63
N ASN A 102 48.43 19.72 -7.78
CA ASN A 102 48.04 20.19 -9.12
C ASN A 102 47.05 19.26 -9.81
N ALA A 103 46.20 18.57 -9.04
CA ALA A 103 45.19 17.65 -9.59
C ALA A 103 44.36 18.33 -10.70
N ALA A 104 44.17 17.61 -11.81
CA ALA A 104 43.29 18.07 -12.89
C ALA A 104 41.87 18.31 -12.34
N THR A 105 41.15 19.24 -12.95
CA THR A 105 39.77 19.54 -12.54
C THR A 105 38.83 19.45 -13.72
N HIS A 106 37.61 19.00 -13.44
CA HIS A 106 36.48 19.05 -14.35
C HIS A 106 35.46 20.03 -13.78
N THR A 107 35.03 21.02 -14.57
CA THR A 107 33.98 21.94 -14.16
C THR A 107 32.66 21.43 -14.71
N ILE A 108 31.64 21.35 -13.85
CA ILE A 108 30.27 21.03 -14.23
C ILE A 108 29.39 22.24 -13.95
N THR A 109 28.56 22.60 -14.92
CA THR A 109 27.58 23.69 -14.80
C THR A 109 26.23 23.16 -14.33
N ARG A 110 25.37 24.06 -13.83
CA ARG A 110 23.99 23.73 -13.45
C ARG A 110 23.19 23.27 -14.66
N GLU A 111 23.38 23.91 -15.81
CA GLU A 111 22.75 23.54 -17.07
C GLU A 111 23.09 22.10 -17.46
N GLU A 112 24.37 21.73 -17.44
CA GLU A 112 24.80 20.35 -17.69
C GLU A 112 24.23 19.37 -16.65
N PHE A 113 24.16 19.77 -15.38
CA PHE A 113 23.56 18.92 -14.35
C PHE A 113 22.07 18.68 -14.57
N LEU A 114 21.31 19.69 -15.03
CA LEU A 114 19.89 19.53 -15.38
C LEU A 114 19.70 18.51 -16.50
N GLU A 115 20.55 18.52 -17.52
CA GLU A 115 20.53 17.51 -18.59
C GLU A 115 20.84 16.11 -18.07
N ILE A 116 21.81 15.98 -17.16
CA ILE A 116 22.21 14.72 -16.52
C ILE A 116 21.09 14.19 -15.61
N ALA A 117 20.37 15.08 -14.93
CA ALA A 117 19.32 14.77 -13.97
C ALA A 117 17.97 14.43 -14.63
N ASP A 118 17.67 14.97 -15.82
CA ASP A 118 16.36 14.84 -16.48
C ASP A 118 15.82 13.40 -16.57
N PRO A 119 16.60 12.36 -16.95
CA PRO A 119 16.10 10.99 -16.97
C PRO A 119 15.71 10.47 -15.59
N LEU A 120 16.40 10.88 -14.53
CA LEU A 120 16.10 10.49 -13.15
C LEU A 120 14.87 11.25 -12.62
N VAL A 121 14.75 12.54 -12.93
CA VAL A 121 13.57 13.35 -12.59
C VAL A 121 12.31 12.77 -13.26
N LYS A 122 12.41 12.31 -14.52
CA LYS A 122 11.32 11.62 -15.20
C LYS A 122 10.89 10.32 -14.52
N ARG A 123 11.80 9.62 -13.84
CA ARG A 123 11.45 8.44 -13.02
C ARG A 123 10.63 8.84 -11.80
N LEU A 124 10.94 9.96 -11.14
CA LEU A 124 10.17 10.49 -10.00
C LEU A 124 8.70 10.76 -10.36
N ALA A 125 8.43 11.19 -11.60
CA ALA A 125 7.09 11.54 -12.05
C ALA A 125 6.10 10.36 -11.95
N ARG A 126 6.57 9.11 -12.14
CA ARG A 126 5.69 7.93 -12.16
C ARG A 126 5.13 7.60 -10.77
N PRO A 127 5.94 7.45 -9.70
CA PRO A 127 5.39 7.26 -8.35
C PRO A 127 4.54 8.44 -7.87
N ILE A 128 4.94 9.69 -8.17
CA ILE A 128 4.13 10.87 -7.80
C ILE A 128 2.75 10.82 -8.47
N ALA A 129 2.69 10.63 -9.78
CA ALA A 129 1.43 10.55 -10.51
C ALA A 129 0.57 9.36 -10.07
N LYS A 130 1.20 8.27 -9.60
CA LYS A 130 0.49 7.11 -9.03
C LYS A 130 -0.14 7.48 -7.69
N ALA A 131 0.61 8.04 -6.75
CA ALA A 131 0.08 8.46 -5.44
C ALA A 131 -1.06 9.47 -5.61
N VAL A 132 -0.87 10.50 -6.44
CA VAL A 132 -1.91 11.50 -6.71
C VAL A 132 -3.18 10.85 -7.28
N ARG A 133 -3.05 9.94 -8.25
CA ARG A 133 -4.21 9.23 -8.83
C ARG A 133 -4.92 8.34 -7.82
N ASP A 134 -4.16 7.60 -7.02
CA ASP A 134 -4.69 6.69 -6.01
C ASP A 134 -5.39 7.46 -4.89
N SER A 135 -4.88 8.65 -4.53
CA SER A 135 -5.51 9.55 -3.56
C SER A 135 -6.82 10.19 -4.04
N ARG A 136 -7.06 10.19 -5.36
CA ARG A 136 -8.18 10.89 -6.01
C ARG A 136 -8.22 12.41 -5.72
N ILE A 137 -7.09 12.99 -5.31
CA ILE A 137 -6.92 14.43 -5.11
C ILE A 137 -6.21 15.00 -6.35
N ALA A 138 -6.73 16.10 -6.90
CA ALA A 138 -6.05 16.79 -7.99
C ALA A 138 -4.71 17.39 -7.51
N PRO A 139 -3.64 17.43 -8.34
CA PRO A 139 -2.35 17.99 -7.91
C PRO A 139 -2.46 19.39 -7.28
N GLN A 140 -3.31 20.25 -7.83
CA GLN A 140 -3.50 21.62 -7.36
C GLN A 140 -4.40 21.74 -6.11
N ALA A 141 -5.00 20.62 -5.68
CA ALA A 141 -5.89 20.57 -4.51
C ALA A 141 -5.16 20.13 -3.22
N PHE A 142 -3.85 19.90 -3.28
CA PHE A 142 -3.03 19.71 -2.08
C PHE A 142 -2.75 21.07 -1.43
N ASP A 143 -3.02 21.18 -0.14
CA ASP A 143 -2.77 22.40 0.64
C ASP A 143 -1.27 22.63 0.85
N SER A 144 -0.50 21.55 1.00
CA SER A 144 0.96 21.60 1.15
C SER A 144 1.65 20.42 0.47
N VAL A 145 2.77 20.71 -0.18
CA VAL A 145 3.74 19.72 -0.67
C VAL A 145 4.97 19.80 0.22
N ILE A 146 5.32 18.72 0.92
CA ILE A 146 6.42 18.68 1.90
C ILE A 146 7.58 17.89 1.31
N LEU A 147 8.78 18.49 1.30
CA LEU A 147 10.00 17.83 0.84
C LEU A 147 10.79 17.25 2.02
N VAL A 148 11.16 15.97 1.91
CA VAL A 148 11.93 15.22 2.92
C VAL A 148 13.15 14.58 2.25
N GLY A 149 14.24 14.43 2.99
CA GLY A 149 15.47 13.84 2.47
C GLY A 149 16.39 14.84 1.74
N GLY A 150 17.70 14.68 1.93
CA GLY A 150 18.70 15.65 1.47
C GLY A 150 18.76 15.84 -0.06
N ALA A 151 18.36 14.83 -0.84
CA ALA A 151 18.37 14.91 -2.30
C ALA A 151 17.26 15.84 -2.84
N THR A 152 16.21 16.12 -2.07
CA THR A 152 15.19 17.14 -2.44
C THR A 152 15.71 18.58 -2.45
N ARG A 153 16.95 18.82 -1.99
CA ARG A 153 17.59 20.15 -2.05
C ARG A 153 18.03 20.53 -3.46
N MET A 154 18.12 19.58 -4.39
CA MET A 154 18.50 19.82 -5.78
C MET A 154 17.45 20.66 -6.52
N GLU A 155 17.87 21.70 -7.24
CA GLU A 155 16.94 22.56 -7.98
C GLU A 155 16.20 21.81 -9.10
N ALA A 156 16.83 20.79 -9.70
CA ALA A 156 16.19 19.91 -10.68
C ALA A 156 14.92 19.24 -10.10
N VAL A 157 14.97 18.81 -8.84
CA VAL A 157 13.85 18.16 -8.15
C VAL A 157 12.83 19.22 -7.73
N ARG A 158 13.26 20.31 -7.09
CA ARG A 158 12.37 21.38 -6.62
C ARG A 158 11.59 22.03 -7.77
N GLY A 159 12.28 22.33 -8.87
CA GLY A 159 11.68 22.88 -10.08
C GLY A 159 10.59 21.96 -10.64
N PHE A 160 10.90 20.67 -10.77
CA PHE A 160 9.93 19.67 -11.22
C PHE A 160 8.71 19.56 -10.30
N ILE A 161 8.90 19.51 -8.98
CA ILE A 161 7.78 19.45 -8.02
C ILE A 161 6.93 20.72 -8.08
N ARG A 162 7.56 21.90 -8.13
CA ARG A 162 6.87 23.19 -8.27
C ARG A 162 6.01 23.22 -9.54
N GLU A 163 6.53 22.75 -10.66
CA GLU A 163 5.80 22.65 -11.92
C GLU A 163 4.65 21.64 -11.84
N PHE A 164 4.89 20.46 -11.26
CA PHE A 164 3.91 19.38 -11.19
C PHE A 164 2.68 19.75 -10.34
N PHE A 165 2.89 20.35 -9.17
CA PHE A 165 1.81 20.68 -8.24
C PHE A 165 1.28 22.12 -8.39
N GLY A 166 2.06 23.02 -9.00
CA GLY A 166 1.71 24.43 -9.14
C GLY A 166 1.74 25.21 -7.81
N VAL A 167 2.36 24.66 -6.77
CA VAL A 167 2.53 25.26 -5.44
C VAL A 167 3.99 25.19 -5.02
N GLU A 168 4.44 26.18 -4.26
CA GLU A 168 5.81 26.18 -3.72
C GLU A 168 5.93 25.11 -2.62
N PRO A 169 6.90 24.18 -2.70
CA PRO A 169 7.07 23.16 -1.69
C PRO A 169 7.46 23.75 -0.32
N LEU A 170 6.81 23.26 0.73
CA LEU A 170 7.07 23.65 2.11
C LEU A 170 8.43 23.11 2.56
N CYS A 171 9.32 24.02 2.96
CA CYS A 171 10.67 23.71 3.46
C CYS A 171 10.90 24.23 4.90
N THR A 172 9.84 24.33 5.72
CA THR A 172 9.91 24.95 7.06
C THR A 172 10.63 24.11 8.10
N HIS A 173 10.72 22.80 7.89
CA HIS A 173 11.43 21.88 8.78
C HIS A 173 12.70 21.35 8.11
N ASN A 174 13.69 20.96 8.91
CA ASN A 174 14.90 20.38 8.38
C ASN A 174 14.60 19.00 7.75
N PRO A 175 14.72 18.83 6.42
CA PRO A 175 14.39 17.56 5.76
C PRO A 175 15.27 16.39 6.23
N ASP A 176 16.37 16.67 6.93
CA ASP A 176 17.28 15.66 7.48
C ASP A 176 16.84 15.14 8.86
N GLU A 177 15.96 15.86 9.57
CA GLU A 177 15.57 15.55 10.96
C GLU A 177 14.11 15.12 11.11
N VAL A 178 13.23 15.54 10.18
CA VAL A 178 11.77 15.32 10.29
C VAL A 178 11.36 13.87 10.46
N VAL A 179 12.05 12.93 9.81
CA VAL A 179 11.77 11.49 9.94
C VAL A 179 12.10 11.01 11.36
N ALA A 180 13.22 11.45 11.94
CA ALA A 180 13.60 11.08 13.30
C ALA A 180 12.65 11.69 14.35
N LEU A 181 12.21 12.93 14.14
CA LEU A 181 11.20 13.57 14.98
C LEU A 181 9.85 12.84 14.90
N GLY A 182 9.41 12.45 13.69
CA GLY A 182 8.22 11.65 13.50
C GLY A 182 8.30 10.29 14.20
N ALA A 183 9.46 9.63 14.16
CA ALA A 183 9.68 8.38 14.90
C ALA A 183 9.55 8.55 16.42
N ALA A 184 9.98 9.70 16.97
CA ALA A 184 9.79 10.00 18.39
C ALA A 184 8.30 10.20 18.75
N VAL A 185 7.53 10.86 17.87
CA VAL A 185 6.06 10.98 18.03
C VAL A 185 5.39 9.60 17.96
N GLN A 186 5.80 8.75 17.02
CA GLN A 186 5.29 7.38 16.92
C GLN A 186 5.59 6.56 18.18
N ALA A 187 6.77 6.72 18.78
CA ALA A 187 7.11 6.06 20.03
C ALA A 187 6.21 6.54 21.19
N ALA A 188 5.91 7.85 21.25
CA ALA A 188 4.98 8.41 22.22
C ALA A 188 3.55 7.86 22.05
N LEU A 189 3.08 7.70 20.81
CA LEU A 189 1.78 7.09 20.50
C LEU A 189 1.70 5.64 20.98
N ILE A 190 2.77 4.85 20.75
CA ILE A 190 2.83 3.45 21.21
C ILE A 190 2.82 3.35 22.74
N GLN A 191 3.30 4.37 23.44
CA GLN A 191 3.35 4.44 24.90
C GLN A 191 2.10 5.05 25.54
N ASP A 192 1.11 5.44 24.73
CA ASP A 192 -0.07 6.20 25.18
C ASP A 192 0.33 7.46 25.99
N ASP A 193 1.38 8.16 25.56
CA ASP A 193 1.86 9.36 26.25
C ASP A 193 0.84 10.50 26.11
N ARG A 194 0.63 11.24 27.20
CA ARG A 194 -0.32 12.38 27.26
C ARG A 194 -0.02 13.47 26.23
N ALA A 195 1.22 13.62 25.78
CA ALA A 195 1.60 14.60 24.78
C ALA A 195 0.93 14.37 23.40
N VAL A 196 0.41 13.16 23.15
CA VAL A 196 -0.18 12.75 21.87
C VAL A 196 -1.57 12.11 22.04
N GLU A 197 -2.25 12.35 23.18
CA GLU A 197 -3.54 11.72 23.51
C GLU A 197 -4.63 12.01 22.47
N ASP A 198 -4.65 13.22 21.91
CA ASP A 198 -5.63 13.63 20.89
C ASP A 198 -5.20 13.29 19.45
N MET A 199 -4.14 12.50 19.27
CA MET A 199 -3.60 12.16 17.95
C MET A 199 -3.93 10.72 17.56
N VAL A 200 -4.57 10.57 16.41
CA VAL A 200 -4.83 9.26 15.79
C VAL A 200 -4.08 9.20 14.47
N MET A 201 -3.34 8.11 14.24
CA MET A 201 -2.64 7.89 12.98
C MET A 201 -3.10 6.57 12.37
N THR A 202 -3.46 6.61 11.08
CA THR A 202 -3.75 5.42 10.29
C THR A 202 -2.69 5.22 9.21
N ASP A 203 -2.48 3.96 8.83
CA ASP A 203 -1.59 3.58 7.74
C ASP A 203 -2.38 2.78 6.70
N VAL A 204 -1.77 2.48 5.55
CA VAL A 204 -2.42 1.78 4.45
C VAL A 204 -1.62 0.60 3.92
N CYS A 205 -2.31 -0.34 3.27
CA CYS A 205 -1.66 -1.48 2.64
C CYS A 205 -0.86 -1.04 1.40
N PRO A 206 0.46 -1.29 1.31
CA PRO A 206 1.27 -0.80 0.18
C PRO A 206 1.03 -1.56 -1.14
N PHE A 207 0.55 -2.80 -1.06
CA PHE A 207 0.30 -3.68 -2.20
C PHE A 207 -1.03 -4.39 -2.05
N THR A 208 -1.69 -4.70 -3.17
CA THR A 208 -2.86 -5.57 -3.13
C THR A 208 -2.46 -6.98 -2.69
N LEU A 209 -3.24 -7.58 -1.80
CA LEU A 209 -3.10 -8.94 -1.28
C LEU A 209 -4.28 -9.80 -1.73
N GLY A 210 -4.01 -11.06 -2.06
CA GLY A 210 -5.04 -11.93 -2.65
C GLY A 210 -4.56 -13.35 -2.92
N THR A 211 -5.37 -14.10 -3.66
CA THR A 211 -5.14 -15.52 -3.96
C THR A 211 -5.23 -15.84 -5.46
N GLU A 212 -4.67 -16.97 -5.86
CA GLU A 212 -4.95 -17.58 -7.16
C GLU A 212 -6.40 -18.10 -7.22
N VAL A 213 -7.06 -17.90 -8.37
CA VAL A 213 -8.35 -18.49 -8.73
C VAL A 213 -8.36 -19.02 -10.17
N ILE A 214 -9.30 -19.90 -10.43
CA ILE A 214 -9.63 -20.38 -11.78
C ILE A 214 -10.79 -19.53 -12.31
N LYS A 215 -10.68 -19.03 -13.54
CA LYS A 215 -11.77 -18.35 -14.23
C LYS A 215 -12.34 -19.22 -15.33
N GLU A 216 -13.66 -19.19 -15.45
CA GLU A 216 -14.39 -19.88 -16.51
C GLU A 216 -14.70 -18.91 -17.66
N PHE A 217 -14.34 -19.32 -18.88
CA PHE A 217 -14.67 -18.62 -20.12
C PHE A 217 -15.45 -19.58 -21.02
N GLY A 218 -16.78 -19.53 -20.91
CA GLY A 218 -17.65 -20.50 -21.57
C GLY A 218 -17.38 -21.91 -21.05
N ARG A 219 -16.84 -22.79 -21.90
CA ARG A 219 -16.47 -24.17 -21.52
C ARG A 219 -15.01 -24.36 -21.11
N ARG A 220 -14.21 -23.28 -21.10
CA ARG A 220 -12.78 -23.35 -20.81
C ARG A 220 -12.50 -22.80 -19.42
N GLN A 221 -11.91 -23.63 -18.59
CA GLN A 221 -11.32 -23.20 -17.32
C GLN A 221 -9.87 -22.79 -17.54
N VAL A 222 -9.46 -21.67 -16.96
CA VAL A 222 -8.11 -21.13 -17.06
C VAL A 222 -7.63 -20.76 -15.67
N ASN A 223 -6.51 -21.36 -15.26
CA ASN A 223 -5.84 -21.12 -13.99
C ASN A 223 -4.92 -19.89 -14.03
N GLY A 224 -4.33 -19.53 -12.89
CA GLY A 224 -3.35 -18.45 -12.78
C GLY A 224 -3.93 -17.05 -12.77
N TYR A 225 -5.24 -16.88 -12.57
CA TYR A 225 -5.82 -15.55 -12.37
C TYR A 225 -5.68 -15.12 -10.92
N TYR A 226 -5.41 -13.84 -10.72
CA TYR A 226 -5.35 -13.24 -9.39
C TYR A 226 -6.73 -12.75 -8.96
N LEU A 227 -7.13 -13.11 -7.73
CA LEU A 227 -8.27 -12.55 -7.02
C LEU A 227 -7.74 -11.64 -5.91
N PRO A 228 -7.84 -10.31 -6.09
CA PRO A 228 -7.62 -9.33 -5.02
C PRO A 228 -8.61 -9.53 -3.87
N ILE A 229 -8.15 -9.38 -2.63
CA ILE A 229 -8.99 -9.46 -1.41
C ILE A 229 -8.81 -8.19 -0.56
N ILE A 230 -7.57 -7.77 -0.31
CA ILE A 230 -7.26 -6.47 0.30
C ILE A 230 -6.55 -5.64 -0.75
N HIS A 231 -7.16 -4.53 -1.18
CA HIS A 231 -6.55 -3.66 -2.18
C HIS A 231 -5.43 -2.81 -1.59
N ARG A 232 -4.45 -2.43 -2.42
CA ARG A 232 -3.49 -1.39 -2.01
C ARG A 232 -4.22 -0.11 -1.60
N ASN A 233 -3.60 0.65 -0.70
CA ASN A 233 -4.13 1.84 -0.06
C ASN A 233 -5.37 1.61 0.84
N THR A 234 -5.75 0.36 1.11
CA THR A 234 -6.75 0.07 2.16
C THR A 234 -6.16 0.40 3.53
N THR A 235 -6.89 1.17 4.34
CA THR A 235 -6.50 1.53 5.71
C THR A 235 -6.31 0.29 6.57
N ILE A 236 -5.19 0.22 7.29
CA ILE A 236 -4.81 -0.89 8.17
C ILE A 236 -4.81 -0.43 9.63
N PRO A 237 -5.10 -1.33 10.59
CA PRO A 237 -5.33 -2.77 10.43
C PRO A 237 -6.69 -3.11 9.80
N VAL A 238 -6.74 -4.20 9.03
CA VAL A 238 -7.93 -4.59 8.24
C VAL A 238 -8.18 -6.09 8.24
N SER A 239 -9.44 -6.50 8.20
CA SER A 239 -9.88 -7.87 7.93
C SER A 239 -10.88 -7.84 6.78
N ARG A 240 -10.68 -8.69 5.77
CA ARG A 240 -11.58 -8.86 4.62
C ARG A 240 -11.78 -10.34 4.35
N GLU A 241 -12.97 -10.70 3.89
CA GLU A 241 -13.34 -12.06 3.58
C GLU A 241 -13.92 -12.14 2.17
N GLU A 242 -13.49 -13.17 1.44
CA GLU A 242 -14.00 -13.52 0.13
C GLU A 242 -14.44 -14.98 0.12
N VAL A 243 -15.45 -15.31 -0.68
CA VAL A 243 -15.93 -16.69 -0.82
C VAL A 243 -15.38 -17.28 -2.11
N VAL A 244 -14.61 -18.37 -1.97
CA VAL A 244 -14.10 -19.14 -3.12
C VAL A 244 -14.78 -20.50 -3.17
N GLY A 245 -14.95 -21.05 -4.38
CA GLY A 245 -15.64 -22.32 -4.61
C GLY A 245 -14.68 -23.44 -5.00
N THR A 246 -15.08 -24.69 -4.74
CA THR A 246 -14.48 -25.84 -5.44
C THR A 246 -14.73 -25.74 -6.94
N VAL A 247 -13.80 -26.24 -7.74
CA VAL A 247 -13.87 -26.18 -9.21
C VAL A 247 -14.33 -27.50 -9.80
N GLU A 248 -14.00 -28.61 -9.13
CA GLU A 248 -14.36 -29.96 -9.59
C GLU A 248 -15.43 -30.61 -8.69
N PRO A 249 -16.31 -31.46 -9.25
CA PRO A 249 -17.19 -32.31 -8.47
C PRO A 249 -16.41 -33.22 -7.53
N ASN A 250 -16.91 -33.39 -6.31
CA ASN A 250 -16.31 -34.21 -5.25
C ASN A 250 -14.87 -33.81 -4.86
N GLN A 251 -14.45 -32.58 -5.16
CA GLN A 251 -13.17 -32.04 -4.72
C GLN A 251 -13.11 -31.99 -3.18
N ARG A 252 -12.15 -32.71 -2.59
CA ARG A 252 -11.99 -32.85 -1.13
C ARG A 252 -10.91 -31.94 -0.53
N GLU A 253 -10.08 -31.38 -1.38
CA GLU A 253 -8.98 -30.50 -0.98
C GLU A 253 -8.79 -29.35 -1.96
N MET A 254 -8.24 -28.27 -1.44
CA MET A 254 -7.98 -27.02 -2.14
C MET A 254 -6.64 -26.47 -1.66
N THR A 255 -5.86 -25.93 -2.58
CA THR A 255 -4.62 -25.21 -2.23
C THR A 255 -4.84 -23.72 -2.46
N ILE A 256 -4.66 -22.93 -1.42
CA ILE A 256 -4.73 -21.47 -1.45
C ILE A 256 -3.31 -20.94 -1.61
N ASN A 257 -3.01 -20.35 -2.76
CA ASN A 257 -1.72 -19.71 -3.03
C ASN A 257 -1.88 -18.20 -2.84
N ILE A 258 -1.06 -17.62 -1.97
CA ILE A 258 -1.17 -16.23 -1.50
C ILE A 258 -0.13 -15.37 -2.21
N TYR A 259 -0.57 -14.25 -2.77
CA TYR A 259 0.27 -13.34 -3.56
C TYR A 259 0.07 -11.88 -3.15
N GLN A 260 1.09 -11.07 -3.38
CA GLN A 260 0.98 -9.62 -3.43
C GLN A 260 1.30 -9.07 -4.83
N GLY A 261 0.58 -8.04 -5.24
CA GLY A 261 0.87 -7.30 -6.46
C GLY A 261 -0.37 -6.83 -7.20
N GLU A 262 -0.16 -6.16 -8.33
CA GLU A 262 -1.21 -5.51 -9.11
C GLU A 262 -1.48 -6.21 -10.46
N GLY A 263 -0.75 -7.30 -10.72
CA GLY A 263 -0.87 -8.11 -11.91
C GLY A 263 -2.21 -8.83 -11.96
N ARG A 264 -2.81 -8.87 -13.15
CA ARG A 264 -4.07 -9.61 -13.39
C ARG A 264 -3.88 -11.12 -13.23
N LYS A 265 -2.67 -11.61 -13.51
CA LYS A 265 -2.27 -13.00 -13.35
C LYS A 265 -1.26 -13.14 -12.22
N VAL A 266 -1.25 -14.31 -11.60
CA VAL A 266 -0.35 -14.61 -10.49
C VAL A 266 1.13 -14.68 -10.89
N GLU A 267 1.44 -14.91 -12.16
CA GLU A 267 2.82 -14.92 -12.70
C GLU A 267 3.49 -13.53 -12.64
N ASP A 268 2.69 -12.47 -12.65
CA ASP A 268 3.14 -11.08 -12.58
C ASP A 268 3.18 -10.55 -11.14
N ASN A 269 2.88 -11.39 -10.15
CA ASN A 269 2.76 -11.04 -8.73
C ASN A 269 3.78 -11.80 -7.89
N LEU A 270 4.14 -11.23 -6.73
CA LEU A 270 5.06 -11.87 -5.79
C LEU A 270 4.31 -12.92 -4.97
N PHE A 271 4.76 -14.17 -5.05
CA PHE A 271 4.27 -15.26 -4.22
C PHE A 271 4.75 -15.10 -2.77
N LEU A 272 3.83 -15.20 -1.82
CA LEU A 272 4.12 -15.09 -0.39
C LEU A 272 4.06 -16.44 0.33
N GLY A 273 3.12 -17.30 -0.03
CA GLY A 273 2.97 -18.59 0.65
C GLY A 273 1.77 -19.38 0.19
N THR A 274 1.57 -20.55 0.81
CA THR A 274 0.49 -21.46 0.46
C THR A 274 -0.15 -22.08 1.70
N MET A 275 -1.42 -22.47 1.58
CA MET A 275 -2.18 -23.17 2.61
C MET A 275 -3.03 -24.26 1.97
N LYS A 276 -3.02 -25.46 2.56
CA LYS A 276 -3.89 -26.56 2.13
C LYS A 276 -5.15 -26.62 2.98
N VAL A 277 -6.29 -26.59 2.32
CA VAL A 277 -7.62 -26.81 2.91
C VAL A 277 -8.03 -28.22 2.57
N THR A 278 -8.31 -29.04 3.58
CA THR A 278 -8.64 -30.46 3.40
C THR A 278 -9.95 -30.81 4.08
N GLY A 279 -10.58 -31.90 3.64
CA GLY A 279 -11.83 -32.38 4.24
C GLY A 279 -13.05 -31.59 3.80
N ILE A 280 -13.04 -31.05 2.57
CA ILE A 280 -14.23 -30.50 1.92
C ILE A 280 -15.18 -31.68 1.62
N PRO A 281 -16.46 -31.62 2.04
CA PRO A 281 -17.42 -32.70 1.76
C PRO A 281 -17.62 -32.92 0.26
N PRO A 282 -17.77 -34.19 -0.19
CA PRO A 282 -18.08 -34.48 -1.58
C PRO A 282 -19.44 -33.90 -1.99
N GLY A 283 -19.57 -33.47 -3.23
CA GLY A 283 -20.76 -32.82 -3.77
C GLY A 283 -20.51 -32.23 -5.15
N PRO A 284 -21.45 -31.41 -5.69
CA PRO A 284 -21.21 -30.66 -6.92
C PRO A 284 -20.01 -29.70 -6.77
N SER A 285 -19.49 -29.20 -7.89
CA SER A 285 -18.55 -28.07 -7.86
C SER A 285 -19.23 -26.81 -7.29
N GLY A 286 -18.44 -25.83 -6.88
CA GLY A 286 -18.92 -24.58 -6.29
C GLY A 286 -19.19 -24.65 -4.78
N LYS A 287 -18.71 -25.68 -4.08
CA LYS A 287 -18.81 -25.75 -2.62
C LYS A 287 -18.04 -24.58 -1.99
N PRO A 288 -18.66 -23.79 -1.10
CA PRO A 288 -18.05 -22.55 -0.62
C PRO A 288 -16.96 -22.82 0.43
N VAL A 289 -15.88 -22.06 0.32
CA VAL A 289 -14.81 -21.93 1.31
C VAL A 289 -14.62 -20.44 1.55
N HIS A 290 -14.78 -20.03 2.80
CA HIS A 290 -14.64 -18.63 3.19
C HIS A 290 -13.17 -18.34 3.47
N LEU A 291 -12.62 -17.40 2.74
CA LEU A 291 -11.21 -17.05 2.78
C LEU A 291 -11.04 -15.65 3.33
N ARG A 292 -10.47 -15.55 4.53
CA ARG A 292 -10.28 -14.29 5.24
C ARG A 292 -8.82 -13.90 5.27
N PHE A 293 -8.54 -12.67 4.88
CA PHE A 293 -7.24 -12.03 4.97
C PHE A 293 -7.31 -10.98 6.07
N THR A 294 -6.41 -11.05 7.04
CA THR A 294 -6.29 -10.06 8.11
C THR A 294 -4.87 -9.54 8.15
N TYR A 295 -4.71 -8.23 8.02
CA TYR A 295 -3.42 -7.56 7.87
C TYR A 295 -3.30 -6.38 8.84
N ASP A 296 -2.13 -6.21 9.46
CA ASP A 296 -1.90 -5.16 10.45
C ASP A 296 -0.70 -4.25 10.15
N LEU A 297 -0.55 -3.25 11.03
CA LEU A 297 0.54 -2.27 11.05
C LEU A 297 1.93 -2.89 11.23
N ASN A 298 2.03 -4.13 11.73
CA ASN A 298 3.31 -4.82 11.85
C ASN A 298 3.71 -5.55 10.57
N GLY A 299 2.87 -5.51 9.54
CA GLY A 299 3.09 -6.25 8.30
C GLY A 299 2.81 -7.74 8.41
N ILE A 300 2.05 -8.18 9.44
CA ILE A 300 1.64 -9.59 9.59
C ILE A 300 0.36 -9.81 8.79
N LEU A 301 0.39 -10.81 7.91
CA LEU A 301 -0.78 -11.28 7.17
C LEU A 301 -1.22 -12.65 7.71
N GLU A 302 -2.39 -12.70 8.34
CA GLU A 302 -3.08 -13.96 8.67
C GLU A 302 -4.09 -14.29 7.56
N VAL A 303 -3.98 -15.48 6.99
CA VAL A 303 -4.96 -16.03 6.05
C VAL A 303 -5.66 -17.20 6.71
N GLU A 304 -6.98 -17.10 6.86
CA GLU A 304 -7.85 -18.13 7.43
C GLU A 304 -8.81 -18.65 6.35
N ALA A 305 -8.91 -19.97 6.19
CA ALA A 305 -9.93 -20.62 5.39
C ALA A 305 -10.91 -21.37 6.29
N PHE A 306 -12.21 -21.13 6.11
CA PHE A 306 -13.29 -21.79 6.82
C PHE A 306 -14.19 -22.55 5.86
N VAL A 307 -14.45 -23.83 6.17
CA VAL A 307 -15.34 -24.69 5.40
C VAL A 307 -16.69 -24.80 6.15
N PRO A 308 -17.74 -24.08 5.72
CA PRO A 308 -18.99 -23.95 6.50
C PRO A 308 -19.63 -25.28 6.85
N GLU A 309 -19.74 -26.20 5.89
CA GLU A 309 -20.41 -27.49 6.07
C GLU A 309 -19.76 -28.37 7.14
N THR A 310 -18.47 -28.19 7.41
CA THR A 310 -17.73 -29.01 8.39
C THR A 310 -17.33 -28.25 9.64
N GLY A 311 -17.48 -26.92 9.64
CA GLY A 311 -16.95 -26.04 10.68
C GLY A 311 -15.42 -25.98 10.77
N LYS A 312 -14.68 -26.65 9.87
CA LYS A 312 -13.21 -26.70 9.94
C LYS A 312 -12.58 -25.38 9.53
N LYS A 313 -11.59 -24.96 10.30
CA LYS A 313 -10.74 -23.78 10.04
C LYS A 313 -9.31 -24.20 9.77
N PHE A 314 -8.69 -23.57 8.78
CA PHE A 314 -7.27 -23.67 8.45
C PHE A 314 -6.70 -22.26 8.49
N LYS A 315 -5.46 -22.10 8.97
CA LYS A 315 -4.82 -20.80 8.97
C LYS A 315 -3.34 -20.90 8.66
N THR A 316 -2.83 -19.84 8.04
CA THR A 316 -1.39 -19.60 7.87
C THR A 316 -1.10 -18.15 8.21
N VAL A 317 0.10 -17.90 8.74
CA VAL A 317 0.57 -16.56 9.10
C VAL A 317 1.83 -16.28 8.31
N LEU A 318 1.81 -15.17 7.58
CA LEU A 318 2.85 -14.72 6.68
C LEU A 318 3.49 -13.47 7.25
N THR A 319 4.81 -13.50 7.40
CA THR A 319 5.59 -12.48 8.10
C THR A 319 6.69 -11.87 7.22
N GLN A 320 6.59 -12.00 5.89
CA GLN A 320 7.62 -11.49 4.95
C GLN A 320 7.86 -9.98 5.09
N HIS A 321 6.82 -9.22 5.46
CA HIS A 321 6.90 -7.78 5.71
C HIS A 321 7.02 -7.43 7.19
N ALA A 322 7.02 -8.43 8.06
CA ALA A 322 7.08 -8.20 9.49
C ALA A 322 8.52 -7.97 9.94
N LYS A 323 8.71 -6.94 10.76
CA LYS A 323 9.99 -6.68 11.44
C LYS A 323 10.17 -7.53 12.72
N LEU A 324 9.17 -8.38 13.03
CA LEU A 324 9.13 -9.21 14.23
C LEU A 324 9.91 -10.50 14.01
N THR A 325 10.90 -10.74 14.87
CA THR A 325 11.81 -11.89 14.75
C THR A 325 11.52 -12.98 15.79
N SER A 326 10.77 -12.67 16.86
CA SER A 326 10.47 -13.62 17.93
C SER A 326 9.09 -14.25 17.76
N LYS A 327 8.98 -15.54 18.10
CA LYS A 327 7.72 -16.28 18.05
C LYS A 327 6.67 -15.72 19.01
N ALA A 328 7.10 -15.22 20.17
CA ALA A 328 6.21 -14.63 21.17
C ALA A 328 5.55 -13.34 20.65
N ASP A 329 6.30 -12.50 19.94
CA ASP A 329 5.76 -11.27 19.36
C ASP A 329 4.76 -11.58 18.24
N ILE A 330 5.06 -12.58 17.41
CA ILE A 330 4.14 -13.07 16.37
C ILE A 330 2.84 -13.58 16.99
N ASP A 331 2.92 -14.39 18.05
CA ASP A 331 1.74 -14.93 18.74
C ASP A 331 0.90 -13.80 19.37
N ALA A 332 1.55 -12.81 19.98
CA ALA A 332 0.88 -11.63 20.55
C ALA A 332 0.20 -10.78 19.46
N ALA A 333 0.85 -10.57 18.32
CA ALA A 333 0.27 -9.86 17.19
C ALA A 333 -0.93 -10.61 16.62
N VAL A 334 -0.81 -11.93 16.42
CA VAL A 334 -1.91 -12.80 15.99
C VAL A 334 -3.12 -12.74 16.93
N GLN A 335 -2.89 -12.64 18.25
CA GLN A 335 -3.99 -12.43 19.21
C GLN A 335 -4.67 -11.07 19.02
N LYS A 336 -3.91 -10.00 18.75
CA LYS A 336 -4.49 -8.69 18.42
C LYS A 336 -5.31 -8.75 17.13
N LEU A 337 -4.84 -9.49 16.12
CA LEU A 337 -5.57 -9.69 14.86
C LEU A 337 -6.96 -10.31 15.06
N GLN A 338 -7.12 -11.21 16.03
CA GLN A 338 -8.43 -11.84 16.27
C GLN A 338 -9.52 -10.82 16.62
N LYS A 339 -9.16 -9.70 17.27
CA LYS A 339 -10.12 -8.63 17.61
C LYS A 339 -10.63 -7.86 16.38
N LEU A 340 -9.89 -7.91 15.28
CA LEU A 340 -10.27 -7.27 14.01
C LEU A 340 -11.27 -8.10 13.22
N LYS A 341 -11.39 -9.40 13.52
CA LYS A 341 -12.23 -10.30 12.76
C LYS A 341 -13.71 -10.03 13.07
N PHE A 342 -14.39 -9.49 12.08
CA PHE A 342 -15.81 -9.22 12.12
C PHE A 342 -16.59 -10.27 11.31
N TYR A 343 -17.60 -10.90 11.92
CA TYR A 343 -18.42 -11.95 11.30
C TYR A 343 -19.91 -11.56 11.37
N PRO A 344 -20.35 -10.58 10.58
CA PRO A 344 -21.73 -10.09 10.65
C PRO A 344 -22.76 -11.18 10.35
N ARG A 345 -22.40 -12.19 9.54
CA ARG A 345 -23.24 -13.37 9.27
C ARG A 345 -23.47 -14.32 10.44
N ASP A 346 -22.61 -14.28 11.46
CA ASP A 346 -22.75 -15.14 12.63
C ASP A 346 -23.64 -14.49 13.70
N ASP A 347 -23.96 -13.19 13.54
CA ASP A 347 -24.87 -12.47 14.41
C ASP A 347 -26.32 -12.80 14.07
N VAL A 348 -27.02 -13.35 15.06
CA VAL A 348 -28.43 -13.74 14.99
C VAL A 348 -29.32 -12.55 14.58
N LYS A 349 -29.02 -11.34 15.05
CA LYS A 349 -29.79 -10.13 14.71
C LYS A 349 -29.76 -9.83 13.21
N ASN A 350 -28.59 -9.98 12.59
CA ASN A 350 -28.44 -9.71 11.16
C ASN A 350 -29.15 -10.78 10.32
N GLN A 351 -29.11 -12.04 10.75
CA GLN A 351 -29.87 -13.11 10.10
C GLN A 351 -31.39 -12.87 10.20
N HIS A 352 -31.88 -12.37 11.34
CA HIS A 352 -33.28 -12.01 11.49
C HIS A 352 -33.68 -10.85 10.58
N LEU A 353 -32.83 -9.84 10.42
CA LEU A 353 -33.09 -8.72 9.52
C LEU A 353 -33.25 -9.18 8.05
N VAL A 354 -32.38 -10.09 7.57
CA VAL A 354 -32.52 -10.68 6.23
C VAL A 354 -33.87 -11.39 6.10
N ARG A 355 -34.18 -12.31 7.01
CA ARG A 355 -35.45 -13.07 6.97
C ARG A 355 -36.68 -12.16 7.04
N TYR A 356 -36.61 -11.10 7.83
CA TYR A 356 -37.66 -10.10 7.90
C TYR A 356 -37.86 -9.41 6.55
N ALA A 357 -36.78 -8.95 5.91
CA ALA A 357 -36.83 -8.30 4.61
C ALA A 357 -37.35 -9.25 3.51
N GLU A 358 -36.92 -10.52 3.51
CA GLU A 358 -37.43 -11.56 2.59
C GLU A 358 -38.93 -11.83 2.78
N ARG A 359 -39.45 -11.74 4.01
CA ARG A 359 -40.89 -11.84 4.26
C ARG A 359 -41.63 -10.64 3.68
N VAL A 360 -41.10 -9.43 3.88
CA VAL A 360 -41.69 -8.16 3.41
C VAL A 360 -41.79 -8.11 1.89
N ILE A 361 -40.88 -8.76 1.17
CA ILE A 361 -40.94 -8.92 -0.30
C ILE A 361 -42.32 -9.46 -0.78
N GLY A 362 -42.99 -10.29 0.02
CA GLY A 362 -44.32 -10.81 -0.30
C GLY A 362 -45.48 -9.83 -0.11
N GLU A 363 -45.24 -8.72 0.59
CA GLU A 363 -46.26 -7.74 1.01
C GLU A 363 -46.22 -6.43 0.19
N VAL A 364 -45.21 -6.26 -0.67
CA VAL A 364 -44.98 -5.03 -1.46
C VAL A 364 -45.40 -5.17 -2.92
N SER A 365 -45.58 -4.03 -3.60
CA SER A 365 -45.88 -4.02 -5.03
C SER A 365 -44.70 -4.48 -5.90
N PRO A 366 -44.93 -4.94 -7.14
CA PRO A 366 -43.84 -5.40 -8.02
C PRO A 366 -42.74 -4.36 -8.25
N PHE A 367 -43.05 -3.07 -8.31
CA PHE A 367 -42.06 -2.01 -8.48
C PHE A 367 -41.18 -1.85 -7.22
N GLN A 368 -41.79 -1.90 -6.04
CA GLN A 368 -41.07 -1.79 -4.76
C GLN A 368 -40.24 -3.03 -4.44
N ARG A 369 -40.64 -4.18 -5.01
CA ARG A 369 -39.95 -5.45 -4.85
C ARG A 369 -38.53 -5.39 -5.40
N ASP A 370 -38.34 -4.88 -6.61
CA ASP A 370 -37.03 -4.82 -7.26
C ASP A 370 -36.02 -3.97 -6.46
N ASP A 371 -36.48 -2.83 -5.90
CA ASP A 371 -35.66 -1.96 -5.06
C ASP A 371 -35.28 -2.63 -3.73
N LEU A 372 -36.22 -3.36 -3.11
CA LEU A 372 -35.99 -4.09 -1.87
C LEU A 372 -35.07 -5.30 -2.08
N GLU A 373 -35.28 -6.09 -3.15
CA GLU A 373 -34.41 -7.20 -3.55
C GLU A 373 -32.97 -6.70 -3.73
N SER A 374 -32.78 -5.60 -4.45
CA SER A 374 -31.45 -4.98 -4.63
C SER A 374 -30.80 -4.58 -3.30
N SER A 375 -31.60 -4.10 -2.34
CA SER A 375 -31.12 -3.71 -1.01
C SER A 375 -30.77 -4.91 -0.13
N ILE A 376 -31.51 -6.02 -0.25
CA ILE A 376 -31.21 -7.29 0.41
C ILE A 376 -29.93 -7.89 -0.16
N ASP A 377 -29.82 -7.98 -1.49
CA ASP A 377 -28.62 -8.49 -2.16
C ASP A 377 -27.37 -7.70 -1.73
N TYR A 378 -27.49 -6.38 -1.65
CA TYR A 378 -26.42 -5.51 -1.17
C TYR A 378 -26.02 -5.81 0.29
N PHE A 379 -27.00 -6.03 1.16
CA PHE A 379 -26.78 -6.38 2.56
C PHE A 379 -26.15 -7.78 2.73
N GLU A 380 -26.61 -8.79 1.98
CA GLU A 380 -26.04 -10.13 2.01
C GLU A 380 -24.58 -10.16 1.52
N GLN A 381 -24.28 -9.43 0.44
CA GLN A 381 -22.90 -9.25 -0.03
C GLN A 381 -22.03 -8.60 1.05
N ALA A 382 -22.55 -7.58 1.73
CA ALA A 382 -21.82 -6.93 2.81
C ALA A 382 -21.59 -7.86 4.01
N MET A 383 -22.57 -8.71 4.35
CA MET A 383 -22.41 -9.74 5.37
C MET A 383 -21.33 -10.78 5.04
N ALA A 384 -21.11 -11.06 3.75
CA ALA A 384 -20.08 -11.99 3.29
C ALA A 384 -18.66 -11.37 3.30
N SER A 385 -18.55 -10.05 3.11
CA SER A 385 -17.27 -9.35 2.91
C SER A 385 -16.38 -9.24 4.16
N GLY A 386 -16.96 -9.31 5.36
CA GLY A 386 -16.27 -9.01 6.62
C GLY A 386 -15.81 -7.54 6.77
N ASP A 387 -16.18 -6.65 5.84
CA ASP A 387 -15.91 -5.23 5.90
C ASP A 387 -16.96 -4.52 6.76
N ARG A 388 -16.52 -3.96 7.89
CA ARG A 388 -17.41 -3.35 8.87
C ARG A 388 -18.08 -2.09 8.34
N GLU A 389 -17.36 -1.22 7.65
CA GLU A 389 -17.91 0.04 7.14
C GLU A 389 -18.95 -0.24 6.05
N TYR A 390 -18.58 -1.12 5.11
CA TYR A 390 -19.48 -1.58 4.05
C TYR A 390 -20.74 -2.25 4.62
N PHE A 391 -20.59 -3.07 5.66
CA PHE A 391 -21.71 -3.69 6.36
C PHE A 391 -22.64 -2.69 7.03
N GLU A 392 -22.12 -1.72 7.80
CA GLU A 392 -22.97 -0.73 8.47
C GLU A 392 -23.73 0.14 7.47
N GLN A 393 -23.08 0.52 6.36
CA GLN A 393 -23.73 1.25 5.27
C GLN A 393 -24.85 0.42 4.63
N ALA A 394 -24.60 -0.86 4.32
CA ALA A 394 -25.61 -1.74 3.75
C ALA A 394 -26.77 -2.02 4.71
N LYS A 395 -26.48 -2.17 6.01
CA LYS A 395 -27.50 -2.31 7.05
C LYS A 395 -28.40 -1.09 7.10
N GLN A 396 -27.80 0.11 7.13
CA GLN A 396 -28.56 1.36 7.17
C GLN A 396 -29.39 1.57 5.90
N ASN A 397 -28.85 1.21 4.74
CA ASN A 397 -29.59 1.28 3.47
C ASN A 397 -30.81 0.35 3.49
N LEU A 398 -30.65 -0.90 3.93
CA LEU A 398 -31.76 -1.85 4.03
C LEU A 398 -32.84 -1.38 5.02
N LEU A 399 -32.44 -0.91 6.20
CA LEU A 399 -33.37 -0.36 7.20
C LEU A 399 -34.13 0.86 6.66
N THR A 400 -33.45 1.73 5.92
CA THR A 400 -34.08 2.91 5.29
C THR A 400 -35.06 2.49 4.20
N ALA A 401 -34.71 1.50 3.37
CA ALA A 401 -35.60 0.96 2.35
C ALA A 401 -36.86 0.34 2.96
N LEU A 402 -36.72 -0.46 4.02
CA LEU A 402 -37.86 -1.04 4.75
C LEU A 402 -38.75 0.07 5.34
N ALA A 403 -38.15 1.08 5.99
CA ALA A 403 -38.90 2.19 6.58
C ALA A 403 -39.66 3.02 5.52
N ALA A 404 -39.07 3.26 4.35
CA ALA A 404 -39.73 3.95 3.24
C ALA A 404 -40.96 3.19 2.70
N LEU A 405 -40.97 1.86 2.86
CA LEU A 405 -42.09 0.99 2.52
C LEU A 405 -43.12 0.86 3.65
N GLY A 406 -42.91 1.51 4.79
CA GLY A 406 -43.79 1.46 5.96
C GLY A 406 -43.52 0.30 6.91
N PHE A 407 -42.41 -0.41 6.74
CA PHE A 407 -42.00 -1.53 7.59
C PHE A 407 -40.88 -1.09 8.53
N CYS A 408 -41.17 -1.03 9.82
CA CYS A 408 -40.14 -0.79 10.84
C CYS A 408 -39.65 -2.13 11.40
N TYR A 409 -38.34 -2.35 11.33
CA TYR A 409 -37.68 -3.45 12.02
C TYR A 409 -37.26 -2.96 13.41
N ASP A 410 -37.80 -3.57 14.46
CA ASP A 410 -37.36 -3.35 15.83
C ASP A 410 -36.36 -4.46 16.21
N GLU A 411 -35.14 -4.06 16.57
CA GLU A 411 -34.07 -5.00 16.94
C GLU A 411 -34.36 -5.73 18.27
N ASP A 412 -35.28 -5.21 19.08
CA ASP A 412 -35.63 -5.74 20.40
C ASP A 412 -36.95 -6.55 20.40
N ASP A 413 -37.65 -6.63 19.25
CA ASP A 413 -38.89 -7.40 19.15
C ASP A 413 -38.62 -8.91 19.16
N GLN A 414 -38.98 -9.56 20.27
CA GLN A 414 -38.76 -10.98 20.52
C GLN A 414 -39.66 -11.91 19.67
N GLU A 415 -40.54 -11.37 18.82
CA GLU A 415 -41.51 -12.15 18.05
C GLU A 415 -40.89 -13.03 16.95
N PHE A 416 -39.62 -12.85 16.60
CA PHE A 416 -38.93 -13.66 15.59
C PHE A 416 -38.11 -14.84 16.15
N GLN A 417 -38.21 -15.13 17.46
CA GLN A 417 -37.67 -16.36 18.05
C GLN A 417 -38.61 -17.56 17.80
N VAL A 418 -38.56 -18.16 16.60
CA VAL A 418 -39.14 -19.50 16.35
C VAL A 418 -38.18 -20.37 15.54
#